data_AF-H9EZD0-F1
#
_entry.id   AF-H9EZD0-F1
#
_cell.length_a   1.000
_cell.length_b   1.000
_cell.length_c   1.000
_cell.angle_alpha   90.00
_cell.angle_beta   90.00
_cell.angle_gamma   90.00
#
_symmetry.space_group_name_H-M   'P 1'
#
loop_
_entity.id
_entity.type
_entity.pdbx_description
1 polymer ?
#
loop_
_entity_poly.entity_id
_entity_poly.type
_entity_poly.pdbx_seq_one_letter_code
_entity_poly.pdbx_strand_id
1 'polypeptide(L)'
;MYNINQSTDTKEAAAIEARRNREKERQNRFFNVRNRVMGVDVQALNNQVGDRKRREAAERSKEAAYGTSQVQYDVVVQMLEKEEADRTRRLAKKVQEFREQKQQLKNGREFSLWDPDQVWKG
;
A
#
# COMPACT_ATOMS: atom_id res chain seq x y z
N MET A 1 0.07 -2.02 81.19
CA MET A 1 0.79 -1.70 79.94
C MET A 1 -0.13 -2.02 78.78
N TYR A 2 -0.38 -1.07 77.90
CA TYR A 2 -1.40 -1.16 76.86
C TYR A 2 -1.06 -2.24 75.83
N ASN A 3 -1.97 -3.19 75.62
CA ASN A 3 -1.94 -4.12 74.49
C ASN A 3 -2.29 -3.33 73.22
N ILE A 4 -1.26 -2.96 72.47
CA ILE A 4 -1.41 -2.40 71.12
C ILE A 4 -1.77 -3.58 70.22
N ASN A 5 -3.05 -3.94 70.19
CA ASN A 5 -3.62 -4.70 69.10
C ASN A 5 -3.62 -3.78 67.87
N GLN A 6 -2.45 -3.64 67.26
CA GLN A 6 -2.27 -2.90 66.03
C GLN A 6 -3.07 -3.67 64.98
N SER A 7 -4.22 -3.12 64.57
CA SER A 7 -4.95 -3.60 63.42
C SER A 7 -3.95 -3.62 62.27
N THR A 8 -3.48 -4.81 61.87
CA THR A 8 -2.62 -4.96 60.71
C THR A 8 -3.29 -4.23 59.57
N ASP A 9 -2.64 -3.17 59.06
CA ASP A 9 -3.17 -2.41 57.95
C ASP A 9 -3.47 -3.41 56.83
N THR A 10 -4.71 -3.44 56.36
CA THR A 10 -5.17 -4.46 55.39
C THR A 10 -4.31 -4.46 54.13
N LYS A 11 -3.70 -3.30 53.81
CA LYS A 11 -2.70 -3.13 52.76
C LYS A 11 -1.39 -3.84 53.05
N GLU A 12 -0.87 -3.79 54.28
CA GLU A 12 0.36 -4.48 54.67
C GLU A 12 0.18 -5.99 54.64
N ALA A 13 -0.96 -6.50 55.13
CA ALA A 13 -1.31 -7.91 55.06
C ALA A 13 -1.37 -8.41 53.59
N ALA A 14 -2.03 -7.65 52.71
CA ALA A 14 -2.11 -7.96 51.28
C ALA A 14 -0.73 -7.91 50.58
N ALA A 15 0.13 -6.95 50.95
CA ALA A 15 1.49 -6.86 50.41
C ALA A 15 2.37 -8.05 50.83
N ILE A 16 2.25 -8.49 52.08
CA ILE A 16 2.94 -9.68 52.61
C ILE A 16 2.47 -10.95 51.89
N GLU A 17 1.16 -11.09 51.68
CA GLU A 17 0.60 -12.23 50.96
C GLU A 17 1.03 -12.26 49.49
N ALA A 18 0.99 -11.12 48.79
CA ALA A 18 1.48 -11.00 47.41
C ALA A 18 2.97 -11.36 47.31
N ARG A 19 3.79 -10.98 48.30
CA ARG A 19 5.20 -11.38 48.37
C ARG A 19 5.35 -12.89 48.54
N ARG A 20 4.57 -13.52 49.44
CA ARG A 20 4.59 -14.99 49.62
C ARG A 20 4.16 -15.73 48.35
N ASN A 21 3.17 -15.23 47.63
CA ASN A 21 2.70 -15.87 46.40
C ASN A 21 3.77 -15.80 45.29
N ARG A 22 4.43 -14.65 45.09
CA ARG A 22 5.56 -14.53 44.15
C ARG A 22 6.73 -15.45 44.51
N GLU A 23 7.01 -15.59 45.81
CA GLU A 23 8.05 -16.49 46.31
C GLU A 23 7.73 -17.95 45.97
N LYS A 24 6.49 -18.39 46.21
CA LYS A 24 6.01 -19.74 45.86
C LYS A 24 6.08 -19.99 44.35
N GLU A 25 5.65 -19.03 43.54
CA GLU A 25 5.75 -19.12 42.07
C GLU A 25 7.19 -19.20 41.58
N ARG A 26 8.13 -18.50 42.23
CA ARG A 26 9.56 -18.62 41.91
C ARG A 26 10.09 -20.00 42.30
N GLN A 27 9.78 -20.48 43.49
CA GLN A 27 10.20 -21.80 43.97
C GLN A 27 9.68 -22.91 43.06
N ASN A 28 8.40 -22.86 42.67
CA ASN A 28 7.80 -23.82 41.73
C ASN A 28 8.53 -23.87 40.38
N ARG A 29 9.03 -22.72 39.89
CA ARG A 29 9.83 -22.64 38.65
C ARG A 29 11.25 -23.16 38.84
N PHE A 30 11.89 -22.85 39.97
CA PHE A 30 13.28 -23.19 40.21
C PHE A 30 13.50 -24.67 40.59
N PHE A 31 12.61 -25.24 41.39
CA PHE A 31 12.70 -26.62 41.85
C PHE A 31 12.23 -27.65 40.80
N ASN A 32 11.40 -27.23 39.83
CA ASN A 32 11.01 -28.11 38.73
C ASN A 32 12.11 -28.17 37.66
N VAL A 33 12.94 -29.22 37.70
CA VAL A 33 14.06 -29.43 36.78
C VAL A 33 13.63 -29.42 35.31
N ARG A 34 12.46 -29.99 34.99
CA ARG A 34 11.95 -30.04 33.61
C ARG A 34 11.60 -28.66 33.08
N ASN A 35 10.92 -27.83 33.89
CA ASN A 35 10.60 -26.45 33.53
C ASN A 35 11.85 -25.57 33.48
N ARG A 36 12.88 -25.87 34.28
CA ARG A 36 14.15 -25.13 34.26
C ARG A 36 14.95 -25.38 32.98
N VAL A 37 14.90 -26.60 32.44
CA VAL A 37 15.68 -27.00 31.25
C VAL A 37 14.88 -26.79 29.95
N MET A 38 13.57 -27.06 29.95
CA MET A 38 12.71 -27.04 28.75
C MET A 38 11.35 -26.36 29.00
N GLY A 39 11.30 -25.35 29.88
CA GLY A 39 10.06 -24.61 30.13
C GLY A 39 9.63 -23.80 28.93
N VAL A 40 8.48 -24.14 28.35
CA VAL A 40 7.87 -23.44 27.22
C VAL A 40 6.39 -23.22 27.50
N ASP A 41 5.93 -21.97 27.34
CA ASP A 41 4.50 -21.65 27.40
C ASP A 41 3.85 -21.94 26.05
N VAL A 42 3.36 -23.17 25.90
CA VAL A 42 2.71 -23.65 24.68
C VAL A 42 1.43 -22.86 24.36
N GLN A 43 0.71 -22.39 25.38
CA GLN A 43 -0.51 -21.61 25.16
C GLN A 43 -0.17 -20.24 24.58
N ALA A 44 0.82 -19.54 25.16
CA ALA A 44 1.29 -18.28 24.63
C ALA A 44 1.83 -18.41 23.19
N LEU A 45 2.60 -19.47 22.90
CA LEU A 45 3.09 -19.73 21.54
C LEU A 45 1.96 -20.00 20.54
N ASN A 46 0.96 -20.79 20.93
CA ASN A 46 -0.20 -21.05 20.07
C ASN A 46 -0.97 -19.76 19.77
N ASN A 47 -1.13 -18.88 20.77
CA ASN A 47 -1.74 -17.57 20.58
C ASN A 47 -0.94 -16.71 19.61
N GLN A 48 0.40 -16.65 19.76
CA GLN A 48 1.28 -15.92 18.84
C GLN A 48 1.19 -16.43 17.40
N VAL A 49 1.13 -17.76 17.21
CA VAL A 49 0.94 -18.36 15.88
C VAL A 49 -0.42 -17.98 15.31
N GLY A 50 -1.47 -17.98 16.13
CA GLY A 50 -2.80 -17.51 15.74
C GLY A 50 -2.80 -16.05 15.30
N ASP A 51 -2.16 -15.17 16.07
CA ASP A 51 -2.01 -13.75 15.74
C ASP A 51 -1.25 -13.53 14.44
N ARG A 52 -0.16 -14.29 14.22
CA ARG A 52 0.60 -14.22 12.97
C ARG A 52 -0.26 -14.61 11.78
N LYS A 53 -0.99 -15.73 11.85
CA LYS A 53 -1.89 -16.18 10.78
C LYS A 53 -2.98 -15.16 10.47
N ARG A 54 -3.56 -14.53 11.50
CA ARG A 54 -4.55 -13.46 11.31
C ARG A 54 -3.96 -12.27 10.56
N ARG A 55 -2.76 -11.82 10.94
CA ARG A 55 -2.06 -10.73 10.24
C ARG A 55 -1.75 -11.07 8.79
N GLU A 56 -1.21 -12.26 8.54
CA GLU A 56 -0.92 -12.73 7.18
C GLU A 56 -2.19 -12.84 6.31
N ALA A 57 -3.32 -13.25 6.89
CA ALA A 57 -4.59 -13.28 6.17
C ALA A 57 -5.12 -11.87 5.86
N ALA A 58 -4.99 -10.94 6.80
CA ALA A 58 -5.39 -9.55 6.60
C ALA A 58 -4.53 -8.87 5.52
N GLU A 59 -3.21 -9.06 5.54
CA GLU A 59 -2.30 -8.53 4.51
C GLU A 59 -2.62 -9.10 3.13
N ARG A 60 -2.82 -10.43 3.01
CA ARG A 60 -3.22 -11.04 1.73
C ARG A 60 -4.54 -10.50 1.19
N SER A 61 -5.52 -10.28 2.07
CA SER A 61 -6.80 -9.68 1.67
C SER A 61 -6.62 -8.25 1.15
N LYS A 62 -5.78 -7.47 1.83
CA LYS A 62 -5.44 -6.10 1.45
C LYS A 62 -4.71 -6.06 0.10
N GLU A 63 -3.73 -6.93 -0.10
CA GLU A 63 -2.99 -7.07 -1.35
C GLU A 63 -3.92 -7.47 -2.51
N ALA A 64 -4.84 -8.42 -2.29
CA ALA A 64 -5.83 -8.79 -3.29
C ALA A 64 -6.74 -7.61 -3.66
N ALA A 65 -7.17 -6.79 -2.69
CA ALA A 65 -7.97 -5.60 -2.94
C ALA A 65 -7.20 -4.51 -3.72
N TYR A 66 -5.91 -4.35 -3.47
CA TYR A 66 -5.08 -3.46 -4.28
C TYR A 66 -4.88 -4.00 -5.69
N GLY A 67 -4.66 -5.30 -5.84
CA GLY A 67 -4.54 -5.94 -7.16
C GLY A 67 -5.78 -5.74 -8.03
N THR A 68 -6.98 -5.87 -7.46
CA THR A 68 -8.22 -5.61 -8.22
C THR A 68 -8.37 -4.14 -8.61
N SER A 69 -8.02 -3.22 -7.70
CA SER A 69 -8.03 -1.78 -7.99
C SER A 69 -7.02 -1.43 -9.09
N GLN A 70 -5.84 -2.04 -9.08
CA GLN A 70 -4.81 -1.80 -10.08
C GLN A 70 -5.29 -2.20 -11.48
N VAL A 71 -5.90 -3.37 -11.61
CA VAL A 71 -6.48 -3.82 -12.89
C VAL A 71 -7.52 -2.83 -13.42
N GLN A 72 -8.36 -2.26 -12.54
CA GLN A 72 -9.33 -1.24 -12.95
C GLN A 72 -8.64 0.03 -13.47
N TYR A 73 -7.60 0.50 -12.77
CA TYR A 73 -6.84 1.66 -13.22
C TYR A 73 -6.12 1.40 -14.55
N ASP A 74 -5.54 0.23 -14.74
CA ASP A 74 -4.85 -0.14 -15.99
C ASP A 74 -5.80 -0.07 -17.19
N VAL A 75 -7.04 -0.53 -17.03
CA VAL A 75 -8.07 -0.42 -18.09
C VAL A 75 -8.37 1.05 -18.42
N VAL A 76 -8.51 1.90 -17.40
CA VAL A 76 -8.77 3.34 -17.60
C VAL A 76 -7.59 4.00 -18.32
N VAL A 77 -6.36 3.70 -17.93
CA VAL A 77 -5.15 4.22 -18.58
C VAL A 77 -5.12 3.83 -20.05
N GLN A 78 -5.33 2.55 -20.37
CA GLN A 78 -5.38 2.08 -21.76
C GLN A 78 -6.47 2.76 -22.59
N MET A 79 -7.63 3.06 -22.00
CA MET A 79 -8.70 3.79 -22.68
C MET A 79 -8.30 5.24 -22.98
N LEU A 80 -7.69 5.92 -22.01
CA LEU A 80 -7.23 7.30 -22.16
C LEU A 80 -6.11 7.42 -23.20
N GLU A 81 -5.15 6.49 -23.21
CA GLU A 81 -4.08 6.44 -24.21
C GLU A 81 -4.64 6.28 -25.63
N LYS A 82 -5.62 5.40 -25.81
CA LYS A 82 -6.29 5.23 -27.12
C LYS A 82 -7.01 6.50 -27.55
N GLU A 83 -7.71 7.14 -26.62
CA GLU A 83 -8.43 8.38 -26.91
C GLU A 83 -7.46 9.50 -27.30
N GLU A 84 -6.33 9.63 -26.61
CA GLU A 84 -5.28 10.60 -26.94
C GLU A 84 -4.66 10.32 -28.32
N ALA A 85 -4.34 9.06 -28.61
CA ALA A 85 -3.82 8.65 -29.92
C ALA A 85 -4.81 8.97 -31.06
N ASP A 86 -6.11 8.77 -30.84
CA ASP A 86 -7.14 9.13 -31.83
C ASP A 86 -7.28 10.65 -31.98
N ARG A 87 -7.22 11.41 -30.89
CA ARG A 87 -7.27 12.88 -30.92
C ARG A 87 -6.08 13.45 -31.69
N THR A 88 -4.87 12.99 -31.40
CA THR A 88 -3.64 13.43 -32.10
C THR A 88 -3.70 13.08 -33.59
N ARG A 89 -4.15 11.88 -33.95
CA ARG A 89 -4.36 11.48 -35.35
C ARG A 89 -5.37 12.38 -36.06
N ARG A 90 -6.52 12.68 -35.43
CA ARG A 90 -7.54 13.57 -36.01
C ARG A 90 -7.01 14.98 -36.21
N LEU A 91 -6.24 15.50 -35.25
CA LEU A 91 -5.61 16.82 -35.37
C LEU A 91 -4.60 16.85 -36.52
N ALA A 92 -3.72 15.84 -36.61
CA ALA A 92 -2.75 15.73 -37.69
C ALA A 92 -3.44 15.68 -39.07
N LYS A 93 -4.54 14.92 -39.19
CA LYS A 93 -5.34 14.86 -40.42
C LYS A 93 -5.92 16.22 -40.79
N LYS A 94 -6.53 16.94 -39.84
CA LYS A 94 -7.08 18.29 -40.08
C LYS A 94 -6.00 19.28 -40.52
N VAL A 95 -4.81 19.21 -39.91
CA VAL A 95 -3.67 20.05 -40.30
C VAL A 95 -3.25 19.73 -41.73
N GLN A 96 -3.19 18.45 -42.10
CA GLN A 96 -2.84 18.04 -43.45
C GLN A 96 -3.88 18.49 -44.49
N GLU A 97 -5.17 18.27 -44.22
CA GLU A 97 -6.28 18.75 -45.06
C GLU A 97 -6.22 20.27 -45.25
N PHE A 98 -5.90 21.03 -44.19
CA PHE A 98 -5.74 22.48 -44.27
C PHE A 98 -4.55 22.89 -45.17
N ARG A 99 -3.40 22.20 -45.04
CA ARG A 99 -2.23 22.42 -45.91
C ARG A 99 -2.59 22.18 -47.38
N GLU A 100 -3.24 21.07 -47.67
CA GLU A 100 -3.65 20.67 -49.02
C GLU A 100 -4.68 21.63 -49.62
N GLN A 101 -5.58 22.20 -48.82
CA GLN A 101 -6.61 23.10 -49.35
C GLN A 101 -6.14 24.56 -49.47
N LYS A 102 -5.39 25.06 -48.48
CA LYS A 102 -5.11 26.49 -48.32
C LYS A 102 -3.65 26.87 -48.57
N GLN A 103 -2.72 25.93 -48.44
CA GLN A 103 -1.28 26.19 -48.56
C GLN A 103 -0.65 25.55 -49.80
N GLN A 104 -1.45 25.27 -50.83
CA GLN A 104 -0.90 24.83 -52.11
C GLN A 104 0.04 25.89 -52.68
N LEU A 105 1.16 25.46 -53.24
CA LEU A 105 2.17 26.33 -53.85
C LEU A 105 1.54 27.27 -54.91
N LYS A 106 0.58 26.75 -55.67
CA LYS A 106 -0.17 27.49 -56.72
C LYS A 106 -0.96 28.67 -56.18
N ASN A 107 -1.33 28.66 -54.90
CA ASN A 107 -2.10 29.73 -54.25
C ASN A 107 -1.19 30.81 -53.63
N GLY A 108 0.14 30.70 -53.78
CA GLY A 108 1.10 31.68 -53.29
C GLY A 108 1.08 32.97 -54.10
N ARG A 109 1.19 34.13 -53.43
CA ARG A 109 1.24 35.45 -54.09
C ARG A 109 2.35 35.58 -55.12
N GLU A 110 3.49 34.94 -54.85
CA GLU A 110 4.68 34.98 -55.70
C GLU A 110 4.75 33.79 -56.66
N PHE A 111 3.74 32.90 -56.67
CA PHE A 111 3.78 31.70 -57.50
C PHE A 111 3.97 32.03 -58.99
N SER A 112 3.37 33.11 -59.47
CA SER A 112 3.52 33.56 -60.86
C SER A 112 4.95 33.96 -61.22
N LEU A 113 5.80 34.36 -60.27
CA LEU A 113 7.23 34.66 -60.51
C LEU A 113 8.09 33.40 -60.59
N TRP A 114 7.60 32.29 -60.02
CA TRP A 114 8.32 31.02 -59.91
C TRP A 114 7.65 29.90 -60.73
N ASP A 115 6.66 30.24 -61.56
CA ASP A 115 5.91 29.27 -62.36
C ASP A 115 6.84 28.68 -63.44
N PRO A 116 7.19 27.39 -63.40
CA PRO A 116 8.10 26.78 -64.37
C PRO A 116 7.55 26.84 -65.81
N ASP A 117 6.24 26.98 -65.98
CA ASP A 117 5.58 27.11 -67.28
C ASP A 117 5.61 28.55 -67.82
N GLN A 118 6.11 29.52 -67.04
CA GLN A 118 6.15 30.94 -67.45
C GLN A 118 7.08 31.18 -68.64
N VAL A 119 8.14 30.38 -68.80
CA VAL A 119 9.10 30.46 -69.91
C VAL A 119 8.47 30.05 -71.26
N TRP A 120 7.37 29.29 -71.24
CA TRP A 120 6.73 28.73 -72.43
C TRP A 120 5.47 29.49 -72.89
N LYS A 121 5.09 30.58 -72.19
CA LYS A 121 3.90 31.40 -72.50
C LYS A 121 4.20 32.69 -73.29
N GLY A 122 5.27 32.67 -74.09
CA GLY A 122 5.66 33.76 -75.00
C GLY A 122 5.25 33.49 -76.44
#